data_AF-A0A838YII2-F1
#
_entry.id   AF-A0A838YII2-F1
#
_cell.length_a   1.000
_cell.length_b   1.000
_cell.length_c   1.000
_cell.angle_alpha   90.00
_cell.angle_beta   90.00
_cell.angle_gamma   90.00
#
_symmetry.space_group_name_H-M   'P 1'
#
loop_
_entity.id
_entity.type
_entity.pdbx_description
1 polymer ?
#
loop_
_entity_poly.entity_id
_entity_poly.type
_entity_poly.pdbx_seq_one_letter_code
_entity_poly.pdbx_strand_id
1 'polypeptide(L)'
;MNTAIFRFLVILLMISVIPIADAQFSIGEKAIQKSVEVIINSVGDVHVKHVVRQSSVPTQIELINGTVSNLSITNEQGKEKQLTVIGDNYGVFILPSQGNSIIEYNLDHVLNKKDNVWTWDFLYVQLTAFHFPEEVDLVFVNTNPVYFDKKKGIACHGCQMILEYSINEPKVFKNIKWEDKEFVVEIRSHSNIDNFIFDQPTKSIIFDISEENRFVTTIIPLELLWEPYIVFLDDKKIISYEFNKNGTHVGISIKSDTTGEIKIVGTTVIPEFPIIAPLAIGFLMILVVPLMRKFNLR
;
A
#
# COMPACT_ATOMS: atom_id res chain seq x y z
N MET A 1 8.47 -5.29 -68.50
CA MET A 1 7.89 -5.65 -67.20
C MET A 1 7.00 -4.51 -66.75
N ASN A 2 5.70 -4.74 -66.55
CA ASN A 2 4.71 -3.68 -66.35
C ASN A 2 5.03 -2.93 -65.04
N THR A 3 5.17 -1.60 -65.08
CA THR A 3 5.59 -0.77 -63.94
C THR A 3 4.66 -0.92 -62.73
N ALA A 4 3.40 -1.30 -62.96
CA ALA A 4 2.45 -1.66 -61.92
C ALA A 4 2.84 -2.95 -61.16
N ILE A 5 3.34 -3.97 -61.87
CA ILE A 5 3.75 -5.25 -61.28
C ILE A 5 5.02 -5.06 -60.44
N PHE A 6 5.95 -4.23 -60.92
CA PHE A 6 7.19 -3.94 -60.18
C PHE A 6 6.91 -3.15 -58.89
N ARG A 7 5.99 -2.18 -58.92
CA ARG A 7 5.56 -1.44 -57.71
C ARG A 7 4.87 -2.36 -56.70
N PHE A 8 4.04 -3.29 -57.15
CA PHE A 8 3.39 -4.26 -56.28
C PHE A 8 4.40 -5.19 -55.59
N LEU A 9 5.42 -5.64 -56.32
CA LEU A 9 6.47 -6.53 -55.80
C LEU A 9 7.36 -5.83 -54.75
N VAL A 10 7.66 -4.54 -54.93
CA VAL A 10 8.43 -3.75 -53.96
C VAL A 10 7.63 -3.49 -52.67
N ILE A 11 6.33 -3.24 -52.78
CA ILE A 11 5.45 -3.09 -51.61
C ILE A 11 5.34 -4.41 -50.84
N LEU A 12 5.21 -5.54 -51.55
CA LEU A 12 5.15 -6.87 -50.92
C LEU A 12 6.46 -7.21 -50.18
N LEU A 13 7.61 -6.84 -50.76
CA LEU A 13 8.92 -7.01 -50.13
C LEU A 13 9.11 -6.16 -48.87
N MET A 14 8.52 -4.95 -48.81
CA MET A 14 8.54 -4.14 -47.59
C MET A 14 7.59 -4.68 -46.50
N ILE A 15 6.50 -5.35 -46.86
CA ILE A 15 5.58 -5.96 -45.88
C ILE A 15 6.14 -7.29 -45.36
N SER A 16 7.03 -7.98 -46.09
CA SER A 16 7.64 -9.24 -45.65
C SER A 16 8.77 -9.10 -44.62
N VAL A 17 9.18 -7.88 -44.29
CA VAL A 17 10.19 -7.62 -43.23
C VAL A 17 9.46 -7.26 -41.93
N ILE A 18 8.53 -8.10 -41.49
CA ILE A 18 8.08 -8.06 -40.10
C ILE A 18 9.16 -8.79 -39.31
N PRO A 19 9.91 -8.12 -38.41
CA PRO A 19 10.81 -8.84 -37.54
C PRO A 19 9.97 -9.84 -36.73
N ILE A 20 10.27 -11.12 -36.84
CA ILE A 20 9.79 -12.17 -35.94
C ILE A 20 10.61 -12.04 -34.65
N ALA A 21 10.55 -10.86 -34.03
CA ALA A 21 11.00 -10.64 -32.67
C ALA A 21 9.73 -10.70 -31.82
N ASP A 22 9.73 -11.54 -30.79
CA ASP A 22 8.67 -11.69 -29.78
C ASP A 22 7.51 -12.65 -30.08
N ALA A 23 7.75 -13.71 -30.86
CA ALA A 23 7.00 -14.95 -30.61
C ALA A 23 7.56 -15.59 -29.32
N GLN A 24 7.00 -15.25 -28.16
CA GLN A 24 7.31 -15.92 -26.89
C GLN A 24 6.96 -17.42 -27.05
N PHE A 25 7.98 -18.27 -27.15
CA PHE A 25 7.83 -19.70 -27.37
C PHE A 25 7.19 -20.33 -26.12
N SER A 26 5.88 -20.56 -26.15
CA SER A 26 5.13 -21.22 -25.07
C SER A 26 5.17 -22.74 -25.27
N ILE A 27 5.85 -23.47 -24.40
CA ILE A 27 5.88 -24.94 -24.42
C ILE A 27 4.86 -25.46 -23.40
N GLY A 28 3.65 -25.79 -23.87
CA GLY A 28 2.56 -26.31 -23.04
C GLY A 28 1.51 -25.28 -22.63
N GLU A 29 0.47 -25.73 -21.94
CA GLU A 29 -0.62 -24.86 -21.45
C GLU A 29 -0.19 -24.07 -20.21
N LYS A 30 -0.75 -22.87 -20.02
CA LYS A 30 -0.49 -22.07 -18.81
C LYS A 30 -1.05 -22.78 -17.58
N ALA A 31 -0.20 -23.03 -16.59
CA ALA A 31 -0.62 -23.74 -15.39
C ALA A 31 -1.57 -22.89 -14.54
N ILE A 32 -2.53 -23.56 -13.90
CA ILE A 32 -3.48 -22.91 -12.99
C ILE A 32 -2.81 -22.76 -11.62
N GLN A 33 -2.48 -21.54 -11.25
CA GLN A 33 -1.91 -21.21 -9.94
C GLN A 33 -3.02 -21.09 -8.90
N LYS A 34 -2.95 -21.94 -7.86
CA LYS A 34 -3.86 -21.93 -6.70
C LYS A 34 -3.54 -20.78 -5.75
N SER A 35 -2.26 -20.54 -5.50
CA SER A 35 -1.76 -19.41 -4.71
C SER A 35 -0.34 -19.04 -5.12
N VAL A 36 0.01 -17.79 -4.87
CA VAL A 36 1.35 -17.23 -5.04
C VAL A 36 1.62 -16.42 -3.79
N GLU A 37 2.70 -16.75 -3.09
CA GLU A 37 3.09 -16.14 -1.84
C GLU A 37 4.50 -15.57 -2.01
N VAL A 38 4.66 -14.31 -1.62
CA VAL A 38 5.92 -13.58 -1.58
C VAL A 38 6.19 -13.26 -0.12
N ILE A 39 7.29 -13.79 0.40
CA ILE A 39 7.70 -13.66 1.79
C ILE A 39 8.98 -12.84 1.82
N ILE A 40 8.94 -11.71 2.50
CA ILE A 40 10.06 -10.78 2.65
C ILE A 40 10.54 -10.82 4.09
N ASN A 41 11.83 -11.04 4.30
CA ASN A 41 12.43 -11.07 5.65
C ASN A 41 12.99 -9.70 6.08
N SER A 42 13.41 -9.57 7.34
CA SER A 42 13.89 -8.29 7.91
C SER A 42 15.19 -7.75 7.27
N VAL A 43 15.91 -8.57 6.49
CA VAL A 43 17.13 -8.15 5.76
C VAL A 43 16.86 -7.85 4.28
N GLY A 44 15.64 -8.07 3.80
CA GLY A 44 15.24 -7.81 2.42
C GLY A 44 15.40 -9.00 1.46
N ASP A 45 15.63 -10.20 1.97
CA ASP A 45 15.59 -11.40 1.12
C ASP A 45 14.14 -11.73 0.77
N VAL A 46 13.92 -12.10 -0.48
CA VAL A 46 12.60 -12.42 -1.03
C VAL A 46 12.53 -13.90 -1.36
N HIS A 47 11.60 -14.60 -0.72
CA HIS A 47 11.24 -15.97 -1.02
C HIS A 47 9.87 -16.01 -1.69
N VAL A 48 9.76 -16.79 -2.77
CA VAL A 48 8.52 -16.94 -3.53
C VAL A 48 8.10 -18.40 -3.53
N LYS A 49 6.81 -18.60 -3.31
CA LYS A 49 6.15 -19.91 -3.34
C LYS A 49 4.93 -19.86 -4.24
N HIS A 50 4.90 -20.74 -5.24
CA HIS A 50 3.73 -21.01 -6.05
C HIS A 50 3.14 -22.36 -5.68
N VAL A 51 1.82 -22.42 -5.53
CA VAL A 51 1.08 -23.68 -5.48
C VAL A 51 0.33 -23.82 -6.81
N VAL A 52 0.72 -24.79 -7.62
CA VAL A 52 0.14 -25.06 -8.94
C VAL A 52 -0.79 -26.27 -8.86
N ARG A 53 -2.00 -26.13 -9.42
CA ARG A 53 -2.98 -27.23 -9.43
C ARG A 53 -2.47 -28.39 -10.27
N GLN A 54 -2.86 -29.60 -9.85
CA GLN A 54 -2.63 -30.80 -10.65
C GLN A 54 -3.17 -30.65 -12.08
N SER A 55 -2.49 -31.29 -13.03
CA SER A 55 -2.86 -31.30 -14.45
C SER A 55 -2.56 -32.66 -15.05
N SER A 56 -3.43 -33.12 -15.95
CA SER A 56 -3.23 -34.33 -16.76
C SER A 56 -2.39 -34.09 -18.01
N VAL A 57 -2.16 -32.81 -18.36
CA VAL A 57 -1.31 -32.39 -19.48
C VAL A 57 -0.11 -31.59 -18.96
N PRO A 58 1.03 -31.57 -19.69
CA PRO A 58 2.15 -30.74 -19.32
C PRO A 58 1.76 -29.25 -19.33
N THR A 59 2.20 -28.53 -18.31
CA THR A 59 1.89 -27.10 -18.14
C THR A 59 3.15 -26.31 -17.88
N GLN A 60 3.07 -24.99 -18.02
CA GLN A 60 4.17 -24.10 -17.71
C GLN A 60 3.71 -22.92 -16.85
N ILE A 61 4.61 -22.41 -16.02
CA ILE A 61 4.45 -21.15 -15.30
C ILE A 61 5.57 -20.18 -15.66
N GLU A 62 5.24 -18.90 -15.65
CA GLU A 62 6.23 -17.82 -15.63
C GLU A 62 6.50 -17.48 -14.17
N LEU A 63 7.78 -17.42 -13.80
CA LEU A 63 8.21 -16.95 -12.49
C LEU A 63 8.07 -15.43 -12.40
N ILE A 64 8.04 -14.91 -11.17
CA ILE A 64 8.08 -13.47 -10.93
C ILE A 64 9.44 -12.95 -11.43
N ASN A 65 9.43 -11.81 -12.12
CA ASN A 65 10.63 -11.24 -12.71
C ASN A 65 11.67 -10.85 -11.63
N GLY A 66 12.91 -11.26 -11.84
CA GLY A 66 14.04 -11.00 -10.93
C GLY A 66 15.13 -12.07 -11.06
N THR A 67 16.25 -11.92 -10.36
CA THR A 67 17.32 -12.93 -10.44
C THR A 67 16.92 -14.15 -9.60
N VAL A 68 16.56 -15.26 -10.26
CA VAL A 68 16.06 -16.47 -9.58
C VAL A 68 17.24 -17.31 -9.06
N SER A 69 17.18 -17.69 -7.79
CA SER A 69 18.10 -18.64 -7.17
C SER A 69 17.35 -19.69 -6.33
N ASN A 70 17.99 -20.82 -6.02
CA ASN A 70 17.44 -21.90 -5.21
C ASN A 70 16.07 -22.45 -5.69
N LEU A 71 15.85 -22.49 -7.01
CA LEU A 71 14.62 -22.99 -7.61
C LEU A 71 14.44 -24.49 -7.36
N SER A 72 13.28 -24.87 -6.83
CA SER A 72 12.90 -26.25 -6.57
C SER A 72 11.44 -26.51 -6.93
N ILE A 73 11.11 -27.76 -7.25
CA ILE A 73 9.75 -28.22 -7.48
C ILE A 73 9.51 -29.47 -6.64
N THR A 74 8.48 -29.44 -5.80
CA THR A 74 8.08 -30.57 -4.98
C THR A 74 6.59 -30.91 -5.16
N ASN A 75 6.18 -32.09 -4.70
CA ASN A 75 4.76 -32.38 -4.46
C ASN A 75 4.36 -31.95 -3.03
N GLU A 76 3.07 -32.10 -2.70
CA GLU A 76 2.56 -31.77 -1.37
C GLU A 76 3.18 -32.58 -0.21
N GLN A 77 3.88 -33.68 -0.51
CA GLN A 77 4.61 -34.50 0.46
C GLN A 77 6.10 -34.12 0.56
N GLY A 78 6.56 -33.06 -0.13
CA GLY A 78 7.95 -32.61 -0.14
C GLY A 78 8.89 -33.46 -1.00
N LYS A 79 8.36 -34.38 -1.81
CA LYS A 79 9.17 -35.17 -2.75
C LYS A 79 9.49 -34.31 -3.97
N GLU A 80 10.77 -34.21 -4.29
CA GLU A 80 11.26 -33.48 -5.46
C GLU A 80 10.70 -34.05 -6.77
N LYS A 81 10.34 -33.14 -7.68
CA LYS A 81 9.96 -33.41 -9.07
C LYS A 81 11.07 -32.95 -9.99
N GLN A 82 11.09 -33.48 -11.22
CA GLN A 82 12.04 -33.06 -12.24
C GLN A 82 11.86 -31.57 -12.57
N LEU A 83 12.96 -30.82 -12.49
CA LEU A 83 13.01 -29.40 -12.84
C LEU A 83 13.42 -29.24 -14.31
N THR A 84 12.60 -28.53 -15.07
CA THR A 84 12.91 -28.13 -16.45
C THR A 84 12.62 -26.63 -16.59
N VAL A 85 13.68 -25.86 -16.84
CA VAL A 85 13.60 -24.41 -17.08
C VAL A 85 13.55 -24.16 -18.59
N ILE A 86 12.65 -23.28 -19.03
CA ILE A 86 12.44 -22.91 -20.42
C ILE A 86 13.00 -21.51 -20.67
N GLY A 87 13.87 -21.41 -21.67
CA GLY A 87 14.47 -20.15 -22.12
C GLY A 87 15.52 -19.60 -21.14
N ASP A 88 16.05 -18.43 -21.48
CA ASP A 88 17.11 -17.79 -20.70
C ASP A 88 16.61 -17.16 -19.40
N ASN A 89 15.29 -17.06 -19.20
CA ASN A 89 14.72 -16.40 -18.04
C ASN A 89 13.21 -16.69 -17.84
N TYR A 90 12.90 -17.49 -16.81
CA TYR A 90 11.65 -17.50 -16.04
C TYR A 90 10.52 -18.48 -16.42
N GLY A 91 10.64 -19.34 -17.42
CA GLY A 91 9.65 -20.40 -17.65
C GLY A 91 9.96 -21.68 -16.87
N VAL A 92 9.01 -22.22 -16.10
CA VAL A 92 9.14 -23.55 -15.47
C VAL A 92 8.13 -24.52 -16.07
N PHE A 93 8.63 -25.61 -16.65
CA PHE A 93 7.81 -26.67 -17.20
C PHE A 93 7.47 -27.71 -16.14
N ILE A 94 6.19 -28.05 -16.04
CA ILE A 94 5.62 -28.94 -15.03
C ILE A 94 4.97 -30.12 -15.74
N LEU A 95 5.51 -31.32 -15.50
CA LEU A 95 4.95 -32.57 -16.02
C LEU A 95 3.58 -32.88 -15.39
N PRO A 96 2.72 -33.65 -16.08
CA PRO A 96 1.46 -34.14 -15.52
C PRO A 96 1.64 -34.79 -14.15
N SER A 97 0.73 -34.51 -13.22
CA SER A 97 0.79 -35.10 -11.88
C SER A 97 -0.59 -35.25 -11.25
N GLN A 98 -0.69 -36.17 -10.28
CA GLN A 98 -1.92 -36.54 -9.56
C GLN A 98 -2.18 -35.67 -8.31
N GLY A 99 -1.42 -34.60 -8.12
CA GLY A 99 -1.51 -33.72 -6.97
C GLY A 99 -0.84 -32.38 -7.28
N ASN A 100 -1.00 -31.39 -6.40
CA ASN A 100 -0.45 -30.07 -6.63
C ASN A 100 1.09 -30.11 -6.72
N SER A 101 1.65 -29.15 -7.43
CA SER A 101 3.09 -28.89 -7.45
C SER A 101 3.38 -27.64 -6.63
N ILE A 102 4.42 -27.69 -5.83
CA ILE A 102 4.93 -26.54 -5.07
C ILE A 102 6.22 -26.11 -5.75
N ILE A 103 6.30 -24.85 -6.17
CA ILE A 103 7.49 -24.26 -6.79
C ILE A 103 7.99 -23.18 -5.83
N GLU A 104 9.21 -23.32 -5.37
CA GLU A 104 9.84 -22.42 -4.41
C GLU A 104 11.18 -21.92 -4.96
N TYR A 105 11.45 -20.63 -4.78
CA TYR A 105 12.70 -19.99 -5.20
C TYR A 105 12.93 -18.68 -4.43
N ASN A 106 14.14 -18.16 -4.53
CA ASN A 106 14.49 -16.84 -4.03
C ASN A 106 14.61 -15.86 -5.19
N LEU A 107 14.34 -14.59 -4.90
CA LEU A 107 14.55 -13.48 -5.82
C LEU A 107 15.64 -12.56 -5.29
N ASP A 108 16.76 -12.53 -5.99
CA ASP A 108 17.88 -11.66 -5.67
C ASP A 108 17.73 -10.32 -6.42
N HIS A 109 18.12 -9.24 -5.74
CA HIS A 109 18.17 -7.86 -6.28
C HIS A 109 16.83 -7.27 -6.75
N VAL A 110 15.69 -7.80 -6.31
CA VAL A 110 14.36 -7.23 -6.63
C VAL A 110 13.97 -6.05 -5.74
N LEU A 111 14.55 -6.00 -4.54
CA LEU A 111 14.38 -4.91 -3.58
C LEU A 111 15.58 -3.97 -3.62
N ASN A 112 15.34 -2.68 -3.83
CA ASN A 112 16.35 -1.63 -3.74
C ASN A 112 16.14 -0.84 -2.45
N LYS A 113 17.18 -0.70 -1.63
CA LYS A 113 17.12 0.14 -0.43
C LYS A 113 17.77 1.48 -0.70
N LYS A 114 16.97 2.53 -0.74
CA LYS A 114 17.46 3.91 -0.82
C LYS A 114 16.94 4.69 0.38
N ASP A 115 17.85 5.34 1.08
CA ASP A 115 17.53 6.22 2.19
C ASP A 115 16.61 5.59 3.25
N ASN A 116 16.89 4.34 3.65
CA ASN A 116 16.10 3.52 4.58
C ASN A 116 14.72 3.05 4.11
N VAL A 117 14.33 3.37 2.87
CA VAL A 117 13.11 2.87 2.24
C VAL A 117 13.48 1.76 1.27
N TRP A 118 12.83 0.61 1.43
CA TRP A 118 12.85 -0.48 0.46
C TRP A 118 11.84 -0.21 -0.64
N THR A 119 12.24 -0.39 -1.89
CA THR A 119 11.39 -0.20 -3.06
C THR A 119 11.44 -1.43 -3.96
N TRP A 120 10.28 -1.88 -4.43
CA TRP A 120 10.13 -2.91 -5.44
C TRP A 120 9.15 -2.45 -6.53
N ASP A 121 9.61 -2.38 -7.77
CA ASP A 121 8.73 -2.31 -8.95
C ASP A 121 8.25 -3.74 -9.29
N PHE A 122 7.09 -4.09 -8.75
CA PHE A 122 6.51 -5.42 -8.84
C PHE A 122 5.55 -5.51 -10.02
N LEU A 123 5.72 -6.55 -10.85
CA LEU A 123 4.77 -6.91 -11.90
C LEU A 123 4.52 -8.41 -11.88
N TYR A 124 3.28 -8.79 -11.56
CA TYR A 124 2.83 -10.17 -11.76
C TYR A 124 1.31 -10.26 -11.90
N VAL A 125 0.87 -11.02 -12.89
CA VAL A 125 -0.54 -11.04 -13.31
C VAL A 125 -1.45 -11.94 -12.47
N GLN A 126 -0.89 -12.76 -11.58
CA GLN A 126 -1.68 -13.63 -10.69
C GLN A 126 -1.94 -12.98 -9.33
N LEU A 127 -2.95 -13.49 -8.63
CA LEU A 127 -3.18 -13.15 -7.22
C LEU A 127 -1.94 -13.52 -6.41
N THR A 128 -1.30 -12.51 -5.83
CA THR A 128 -0.08 -12.64 -5.05
C THR A 128 -0.31 -12.11 -3.65
N ALA A 129 -0.07 -12.95 -2.64
CA ALA A 129 -0.05 -12.56 -1.24
C ALA A 129 1.38 -12.17 -0.85
N PHE A 130 1.52 -11.00 -0.23
CA PHE A 130 2.77 -10.50 0.30
C PHE A 130 2.75 -10.62 1.82
N HIS A 131 3.83 -11.19 2.36
CA HIS A 131 4.09 -11.30 3.77
C HIS A 131 5.34 -10.48 4.10
N PHE A 132 5.17 -9.53 5.00
CA PHE A 132 6.24 -8.61 5.41
C PHE A 132 6.86 -9.04 6.75
N PRO A 133 8.05 -8.52 7.08
CA PRO A 133 8.63 -8.68 8.41
C PRO A 133 7.69 -8.18 9.51
N GLU A 134 7.78 -8.73 10.71
CA GLU A 134 6.88 -8.38 11.83
C GLU A 134 7.03 -6.92 12.27
N GLU A 135 8.17 -6.32 11.98
CA GLU A 135 8.51 -4.93 12.26
C GLU A 135 7.79 -3.94 11.31
N VAL A 136 7.17 -4.43 10.23
CA VAL A 136 6.49 -3.62 9.21
C VAL A 136 4.98 -3.68 9.44
N ASP A 137 4.39 -2.54 9.84
CA ASP A 137 2.94 -2.37 10.03
C ASP A 137 2.30 -1.43 8.99
N LEU A 138 3.11 -0.76 8.17
CA LEU A 138 2.70 0.20 7.14
C LEU A 138 3.56 0.03 5.90
N VAL A 139 2.90 -0.06 4.74
CA VAL A 139 3.56 -0.05 3.43
C VAL A 139 2.86 0.95 2.52
N PHE A 140 3.54 1.34 1.44
CA PHE A 140 3.01 2.25 0.43
C PHE A 140 2.92 1.50 -0.89
N VAL A 141 1.72 1.43 -1.46
CA VAL A 141 1.44 0.83 -2.76
C VAL A 141 1.07 1.95 -3.72
N ASN A 142 1.97 2.24 -4.67
CA ASN A 142 1.83 3.39 -5.57
C ASN A 142 1.51 4.66 -4.76
N THR A 143 2.37 5.00 -3.78
CA THR A 143 2.20 6.09 -2.81
C THR A 143 1.01 6.00 -1.83
N ASN A 144 0.06 5.07 -2.01
CA ASN A 144 -1.07 4.92 -1.08
C ASN A 144 -0.66 4.10 0.16
N PRO A 145 -0.87 4.59 1.39
CA PRO A 145 -0.58 3.85 2.61
C PRO A 145 -1.55 2.68 2.78
N VAL A 146 -0.99 1.53 3.16
CA VAL A 146 -1.73 0.34 3.58
C VAL A 146 -1.23 -0.05 4.97
N TYR A 147 -2.03 0.29 5.98
CA TYR A 147 -1.77 -0.07 7.36
C TYR A 147 -2.33 -1.47 7.67
N PHE A 148 -1.52 -2.33 8.29
CA PHE A 148 -1.88 -3.73 8.48
C PHE A 148 -2.70 -3.99 9.73
N ASP A 149 -2.64 -3.12 10.74
CA ASP A 149 -3.21 -3.36 12.07
C ASP A 149 -2.83 -4.76 12.60
N LYS A 150 -3.78 -5.71 12.64
CA LYS A 150 -3.56 -7.11 13.05
C LYS A 150 -3.22 -8.07 11.91
N LYS A 151 -3.24 -7.60 10.66
CA LYS A 151 -2.90 -8.38 9.48
C LYS A 151 -1.38 -8.46 9.33
N LYS A 152 -0.90 -9.42 8.54
CA LYS A 152 0.55 -9.64 8.29
C LYS A 152 0.99 -9.34 6.85
N GLY A 153 0.18 -8.56 6.11
CA GLY A 153 0.53 -8.13 4.77
C GLY A 153 -0.67 -7.85 3.87
N ILE A 154 -0.44 -7.88 2.55
CA ILE A 154 -1.40 -7.50 1.51
C ILE A 154 -1.57 -8.60 0.49
N ALA A 155 -2.67 -8.58 -0.25
CA ALA A 155 -2.83 -9.41 -1.44
C ALA A 155 -3.17 -8.53 -2.62
N CYS A 156 -2.63 -8.86 -3.79
CA CYS A 156 -2.78 -8.06 -4.99
C CYS A 156 -3.10 -8.97 -6.17
N HIS A 157 -4.20 -8.68 -6.88
CA HIS A 157 -4.64 -9.46 -8.03
C HIS A 157 -4.31 -8.74 -9.34
N GLY A 158 -3.38 -9.29 -10.12
CA GLY A 158 -3.04 -8.75 -11.44
C GLY A 158 -2.32 -7.41 -11.36
N CYS A 159 -1.30 -7.32 -10.49
CA CYS A 159 -0.77 -6.05 -10.07
C CYS A 159 0.53 -5.67 -10.78
N GLN A 160 0.56 -4.42 -11.18
CA GLN A 160 1.77 -3.63 -11.36
C GLN A 160 1.78 -2.59 -10.25
N MET A 161 2.79 -2.60 -9.39
CA MET A 161 2.89 -1.64 -8.30
C MET A 161 4.32 -1.31 -7.93
N ILE A 162 4.53 -0.06 -7.56
CA ILE A 162 5.68 0.36 -6.77
C ILE A 162 5.31 0.10 -5.31
N LEU A 163 5.96 -0.88 -4.71
CA LEU A 163 5.84 -1.21 -3.30
C LEU A 163 7.00 -0.55 -2.54
N GLU A 164 6.68 0.34 -1.60
CA GLU A 164 7.65 1.03 -0.76
C GLU A 164 7.37 0.73 0.73
N TYR A 165 8.40 0.44 1.53
CA TYR A 165 8.23 0.25 2.97
C TYR A 165 9.53 0.53 3.74
N SER A 166 9.38 0.81 5.03
CA SER A 166 10.50 1.03 5.95
C SER A 166 10.45 0.00 7.06
N ILE A 167 11.63 -0.47 7.49
CA ILE A 167 11.79 -1.24 8.72
C ILE A 167 12.26 -0.29 9.80
N ASN A 168 11.65 -0.35 10.99
CA ASN A 168 11.99 0.51 12.12
C ASN A 168 11.96 2.01 11.78
N GLU A 169 10.92 2.46 11.08
CA GLU A 169 10.71 3.89 10.80
C GLU A 169 10.69 4.69 12.11
N PRO A 170 11.47 5.79 12.22
CA PRO A 170 11.50 6.61 13.41
C PRO A 170 10.11 7.14 13.78
N LYS A 171 9.81 7.14 15.08
CA LYS A 171 8.53 7.58 15.64
C LYS A 171 8.77 8.71 16.63
N VAL A 172 8.07 9.82 16.42
CA VAL A 172 8.05 10.97 17.30
C VAL A 172 6.67 11.06 17.94
N PHE A 173 6.62 11.09 19.28
CA PHE A 173 5.37 11.21 20.01
C PHE A 173 5.25 12.62 20.61
N LYS A 174 4.09 13.26 20.43
CA LYS A 174 3.79 14.60 20.93
C LYS A 174 2.56 14.52 21.83
N ASN A 175 2.75 14.90 23.09
CA ASN A 175 1.70 14.92 24.10
C ASN A 175 1.01 16.29 24.10
N ILE A 176 -0.31 16.30 23.97
CA ILE A 176 -1.14 17.50 23.90
C ILE A 176 -2.14 17.45 25.06
N LYS A 177 -2.25 18.56 25.80
CA LYS A 177 -3.25 18.72 26.86
C LYS A 177 -4.38 19.61 26.35
N TRP A 178 -5.60 19.11 26.34
CA TRP A 178 -6.79 19.85 25.91
C TRP A 178 -8.04 19.36 26.65
N GLU A 179 -8.87 20.28 27.17
CA GLU A 179 -10.10 19.99 27.94
C GLU A 179 -9.94 18.90 29.01
N ASP A 180 -8.90 19.05 29.86
CA ASP A 180 -8.54 18.12 30.94
C ASP A 180 -8.19 16.68 30.48
N LYS A 181 -8.00 16.47 29.17
CA LYS A 181 -7.53 15.22 28.58
C LYS A 181 -6.11 15.37 28.04
N GLU A 182 -5.41 14.25 28.00
CA GLU A 182 -4.11 14.13 27.33
C GLU A 182 -4.27 13.29 26.07
N PHE A 183 -3.77 13.82 24.95
CA PHE A 183 -3.77 13.18 23.65
C PHE A 183 -2.33 12.95 23.19
N VAL A 184 -2.10 11.84 22.49
CA VAL A 184 -0.80 11.52 21.89
C VAL A 184 -0.94 11.54 20.39
N VAL A 185 -0.19 12.42 19.73
CA VAL A 185 0.00 12.42 18.28
C VAL A 185 1.32 11.69 17.97
N GLU A 186 1.27 10.73 17.08
CA GLU A 186 2.43 9.95 16.63
C GLU A 186 2.79 10.39 15.21
N ILE A 187 4.03 10.84 14.98
CA ILE A 187 4.55 11.18 13.65
C ILE A 187 5.62 10.16 13.30
N ARG A 188 5.48 9.52 12.14
CA ARG A 188 6.43 8.54 11.61
C ARG A 188 7.10 9.10 10.37
N SER A 189 8.42 9.16 10.36
CA SER A 189 9.20 9.58 9.20
C SER A 189 10.70 9.33 9.40
N HIS A 190 11.43 9.21 8.29
CA HIS A 190 12.89 9.36 8.27
C HIS A 190 13.35 10.82 8.13
N SER A 191 12.43 11.77 8.06
CA SER A 191 12.71 13.19 8.21
C SER A 191 12.79 13.56 9.70
N ASN A 192 13.66 14.50 10.06
CA ASN A 192 13.57 15.13 11.38
C ASN A 192 12.28 15.94 11.46
N ILE A 193 11.71 15.97 12.67
CA ILE A 193 10.43 16.62 12.97
C ILE A 193 10.65 17.65 14.06
N ASP A 194 10.51 18.93 13.71
CA ASP A 194 10.76 20.06 14.61
C ASP A 194 9.53 20.98 14.71
N ASN A 195 9.58 21.92 15.65
CA ASN A 195 8.61 23.01 15.82
C ASN A 195 7.12 22.56 15.87
N PHE A 196 6.86 21.41 16.48
CA PHE A 196 5.50 20.88 16.60
C PHE A 196 4.60 21.83 17.41
N ILE A 197 3.49 22.23 16.81
CA ILE A 197 2.46 23.10 17.39
C ILE A 197 1.09 22.47 17.14
N PHE A 198 0.27 22.41 18.19
CA PHE A 198 -1.16 22.17 18.07
C PHE A 198 -1.91 23.47 18.38
N ASP A 199 -2.67 23.96 17.41
CA ASP A 199 -3.46 25.19 17.53
C ASP A 199 -4.95 24.87 17.40
N GLN A 200 -5.64 24.89 18.54
CA GLN A 200 -7.05 24.54 18.61
C GLN A 200 -7.96 25.57 17.91
N PRO A 201 -7.79 26.90 18.10
CA PRO A 201 -8.56 27.91 17.36
C PRO A 201 -8.57 27.71 15.85
N THR A 202 -7.42 27.35 15.26
CA THR A 202 -7.30 27.08 13.82
C THR A 202 -7.50 25.62 13.46
N LYS A 203 -7.71 24.75 14.45
CA LYS A 203 -7.85 23.29 14.31
C LYS A 203 -6.73 22.71 13.48
N SER A 204 -5.50 23.04 13.86
CA SER A 204 -4.33 22.65 13.08
C SER A 204 -3.24 22.02 13.91
N ILE A 205 -2.55 21.08 13.26
CA ILE A 205 -1.27 20.54 13.70
C ILE A 205 -0.23 21.02 12.70
N ILE A 206 0.83 21.64 13.21
CA ILE A 206 1.91 22.24 12.42
C ILE A 206 3.24 21.65 12.89
N PHE A 207 4.14 21.32 11.97
CA PHE A 207 5.51 20.91 12.28
C PHE A 207 6.40 21.02 11.04
N ASP A 208 7.71 21.12 11.26
CA ASP A 208 8.69 21.22 10.18
C ASP A 208 9.31 19.87 9.83
N ILE A 209 9.65 19.70 8.54
CA ILE A 209 10.40 18.57 8.01
C ILE A 209 11.70 19.05 7.33
N SER A 210 12.82 18.38 7.60
CA SER A 210 14.14 18.76 7.07
C SER A 210 14.65 17.92 5.91
N GLU A 211 13.92 16.87 5.50
CA GLU A 211 14.34 15.97 4.43
C GLU A 211 13.31 15.90 3.30
N GLU A 212 13.80 16.04 2.07
CA GLU A 212 13.01 15.93 0.85
C GLU A 212 12.73 14.47 0.47
N ASN A 213 11.70 14.26 -0.35
CA ASN A 213 11.30 12.95 -0.89
C ASN A 213 11.03 11.90 0.19
N ARG A 214 10.47 12.32 1.32
CA ARG A 214 10.16 11.46 2.47
C ARG A 214 8.67 11.24 2.65
N PHE A 215 8.33 10.02 3.04
CA PHE A 215 7.03 9.76 3.62
C PHE A 215 6.97 10.34 5.04
N VAL A 216 5.85 10.98 5.33
CA VAL A 216 5.52 11.47 6.66
C VAL A 216 4.11 10.99 6.96
N THR A 217 3.96 10.19 8.01
CA THR A 217 2.66 9.71 8.46
C THR A 217 2.37 10.25 9.86
N THR A 218 1.31 11.04 9.97
CA THR A 218 0.83 11.58 11.24
C THR A 218 -0.41 10.81 11.68
N ILE A 219 -0.36 10.23 12.87
CA ILE A 219 -1.44 9.46 13.49
C ILE A 219 -2.06 10.34 14.58
N ILE A 220 -3.33 10.69 14.37
CA ILE A 220 -4.05 11.68 15.16
C ILE A 220 -5.27 11.03 15.81
N PRO A 221 -5.47 11.19 17.13
CA PRO A 221 -6.74 10.80 17.78
C PRO A 221 -7.91 11.59 17.19
N LEU A 222 -8.98 10.90 16.80
CA LEU A 222 -10.17 11.54 16.21
C LEU A 222 -10.87 12.49 17.19
N GLU A 223 -10.70 12.31 18.50
CA GLU A 223 -11.23 13.24 19.51
C GLU A 223 -10.49 14.59 19.50
N LEU A 224 -9.21 14.61 19.15
CA LEU A 224 -8.35 15.79 19.19
C LEU A 224 -8.56 16.70 17.96
N LEU A 225 -8.66 16.10 16.78
CA LEU A 225 -8.83 16.81 15.52
C LEU A 225 -9.80 16.05 14.63
N TRP A 226 -10.84 16.73 14.14
CA TRP A 226 -11.96 16.07 13.47
C TRP A 226 -11.83 16.10 11.95
N GLU A 227 -12.23 15.01 11.31
CA GLU A 227 -12.32 14.85 9.85
C GLU A 227 -13.37 15.78 9.22
N PRO A 228 -13.25 16.15 7.93
CA PRO A 228 -12.17 15.80 7.01
C PRO A 228 -10.95 16.73 7.13
N TYR A 229 -9.81 16.27 6.63
CA TYR A 229 -8.52 16.96 6.76
C TYR A 229 -8.05 17.60 5.44
N ILE A 230 -7.31 18.69 5.57
CA ILE A 230 -6.57 19.31 4.47
C ILE A 230 -5.12 19.48 4.90
N VAL A 231 -4.18 19.06 4.05
CA VAL A 231 -2.75 19.16 4.32
C VAL A 231 -2.09 20.17 3.40
N PHE A 232 -1.22 20.99 3.98
CA PHE A 232 -0.41 21.99 3.31
C PHE A 232 1.08 21.73 3.57
N LEU A 233 1.91 22.06 2.58
CA LEU A 233 3.36 22.18 2.68
C LEU A 233 3.71 23.62 2.26
N ASP A 234 4.28 24.41 3.16
CA ASP A 234 4.58 25.85 2.95
C ASP A 234 3.39 26.61 2.33
N ASP A 235 2.23 26.55 3.00
CA ASP A 235 0.94 27.13 2.57
C ASP A 235 0.35 26.59 1.24
N LYS A 236 1.03 25.66 0.56
CA LYS A 236 0.50 25.01 -0.65
C LYS A 236 -0.20 23.72 -0.29
N LYS A 237 -1.46 23.59 -0.70
CA LYS A 237 -2.22 22.34 -0.54
C LYS A 237 -1.55 21.20 -1.31
N ILE A 238 -1.37 20.06 -0.64
CA ILE A 238 -0.78 18.85 -1.22
C ILE A 238 -1.76 17.67 -1.16
N ILE A 239 -1.43 16.60 -1.88
CA ILE A 239 -2.17 15.34 -1.83
C ILE A 239 -1.76 14.62 -0.55
N SER A 240 -2.77 14.19 0.22
CA SER A 240 -2.60 13.35 1.39
C SER A 240 -3.50 12.13 1.28
N TYR A 241 -3.09 11.05 1.92
CA TYR A 241 -3.82 9.81 1.98
C TYR A 241 -4.18 9.49 3.42
N GLU A 242 -5.39 8.98 3.62
CA GLU A 242 -5.91 8.69 4.95
C GLU A 242 -6.13 7.19 5.12
N PHE A 243 -5.88 6.68 6.32
CA PHE A 243 -6.26 5.34 6.73
C PHE A 243 -6.77 5.35 8.16
N ASN A 244 -7.71 4.45 8.45
CA ASN A 244 -8.23 4.30 9.81
C ASN A 244 -7.32 3.38 10.64
N LYS A 245 -6.99 3.79 11.87
CA LYS A 245 -6.29 2.98 12.85
C LYS A 245 -7.21 2.73 14.05
N ASN A 246 -7.68 1.50 14.19
CA ASN A 246 -8.50 1.02 15.33
C ASN A 246 -9.80 1.78 15.60
N GLY A 247 -10.34 2.50 14.61
CA GLY A 247 -11.57 3.29 14.74
C GLY A 247 -11.46 4.57 15.56
N THR A 248 -10.36 4.78 16.28
CA THR A 248 -10.18 5.92 17.21
C THR A 248 -9.12 6.90 16.73
N HIS A 249 -8.26 6.49 15.80
CA HIS A 249 -7.22 7.32 15.23
C HIS A 249 -7.33 7.32 13.70
N VAL A 250 -6.95 8.44 13.10
CA VAL A 250 -6.68 8.55 11.66
C VAL A 250 -5.18 8.59 11.45
N GLY A 251 -4.68 7.88 10.45
CA GLY A 251 -3.34 8.08 9.90
C GLY A 251 -3.45 8.93 8.64
N ILE A 252 -2.76 10.07 8.62
CA ILE A 252 -2.65 10.94 7.46
C ILE A 252 -1.22 10.82 6.95
N SER A 253 -1.06 10.36 5.71
CA SER A 253 0.25 10.20 5.09
C SER A 253 0.42 11.10 3.89
N ILE A 254 1.61 11.67 3.78
CA ILE A 254 2.07 12.44 2.63
C ILE A 254 3.42 11.92 2.16
N LYS A 255 3.75 12.16 0.90
CA LYS A 255 5.11 12.09 0.38
C LYS A 255 5.53 13.53 0.07
N SER A 256 6.46 14.06 0.84
CA SER A 256 6.91 15.44 0.64
C SER A 256 8.00 15.47 -0.43
N ASP A 257 7.83 16.31 -1.44
CA ASP A 257 8.84 16.49 -2.49
C ASP A 257 9.96 17.45 -2.05
N THR A 258 9.71 18.30 -1.04
CA THR A 258 10.66 19.29 -0.52
C THR A 258 10.67 19.31 1.02
N THR A 259 11.61 20.04 1.61
CA THR A 259 11.54 20.43 3.03
C THR A 259 10.49 21.52 3.23
N GLY A 260 10.08 21.78 4.48
CA GLY A 260 9.18 22.88 4.80
C GLY A 260 8.27 22.62 5.99
N GLU A 261 7.30 23.52 6.17
CA GLU A 261 6.27 23.44 7.20
C GLU A 261 5.10 22.58 6.70
N ILE A 262 4.77 21.51 7.44
CA ILE A 262 3.56 20.74 7.24
C ILE A 262 2.46 21.28 8.15
N LYS A 263 1.30 21.57 7.57
CA LYS A 263 0.11 21.99 8.29
C LYS A 263 -1.08 21.10 7.95
N ILE A 264 -1.61 20.41 8.94
CA ILE A 264 -2.80 19.56 8.86
C ILE A 264 -3.96 20.30 9.52
N VAL A 265 -5.05 20.55 8.78
CA VAL A 265 -6.23 21.28 9.27
C VAL A 265 -7.46 20.37 9.27
N GLY A 266 -8.13 20.25 10.42
CA GLY A 266 -9.45 19.63 10.52
C GLY A 266 -10.54 20.63 10.14
N THR A 267 -11.37 20.31 9.15
CA THR A 267 -12.35 21.26 8.60
C THR A 267 -13.70 21.26 9.31
N THR A 268 -13.97 20.27 10.17
CA THR A 268 -15.21 20.22 10.94
C THR A 268 -15.18 21.15 12.14
N VAL A 269 -16.33 21.69 12.52
CA VAL A 269 -16.49 22.54 13.70
C VAL A 269 -16.70 21.66 14.94
N ILE A 270 -15.79 21.77 15.91
CA ILE A 270 -16.01 21.23 17.25
C ILE A 270 -17.07 22.13 17.89
N PRO A 271 -18.28 21.63 18.21
CA PRO A 271 -19.28 22.45 18.84
C PRO A 271 -18.78 22.84 20.24
N GLU A 272 -18.61 24.14 20.48
CA GLU A 272 -18.16 24.74 21.75
C GLU A 272 -19.14 24.52 22.92
N PHE A 273 -20.28 23.87 22.64
CA PHE A 273 -21.22 23.44 23.65
C PHE A 273 -21.53 21.95 23.47
N PRO A 274 -21.52 21.15 24.55
CA PRO A 274 -22.06 19.80 24.48
C PRO A 274 -23.49 19.88 23.94
N ILE A 275 -23.86 19.00 23.01
CA ILE A 275 -25.20 18.89 22.39
C ILE A 275 -26.33 18.82 23.46
N ILE A 276 -25.95 18.48 24.70
CA ILE A 276 -26.79 18.48 25.89
C ILE A 276 -27.30 19.89 26.26
N ALA A 277 -26.55 20.97 26.03
CA ALA A 277 -26.96 22.30 26.48
C ALA A 277 -28.25 22.81 25.79
N PRO A 278 -28.41 22.77 24.45
CA PRO A 278 -29.69 23.05 23.80
C PRO A 278 -30.82 22.12 24.25
N LEU A 279 -30.51 20.84 24.47
CA LEU A 279 -31.48 19.83 24.89
C LEU A 279 -31.97 20.07 26.33
N ALA A 280 -31.05 20.42 27.23
CA ALA A 280 -31.31 20.76 28.62
C ALA A 280 -32.11 22.06 28.72
N ILE A 281 -31.76 23.09 27.94
CA ILE A 281 -32.53 24.34 27.86
C ILE A 281 -33.94 24.06 27.33
N GLY A 282 -34.08 23.25 26.28
CA GLY A 282 -35.37 22.83 25.75
C GLY A 282 -36.22 22.10 26.79
N PHE A 283 -35.64 21.14 27.51
CA PHE A 283 -36.31 20.41 28.59
C PHE A 283 -36.72 21.33 29.74
N LEU A 284 -35.85 22.28 30.13
CA LEU A 284 -36.14 23.26 31.16
C LEU A 284 -37.28 24.19 30.76
N MET A 285 -37.32 24.63 29.49
CA MET A 285 -38.45 25.42 28.98
C MET A 285 -39.77 24.66 29.03
N ILE A 286 -39.79 23.36 28.69
CA ILE A 286 -40.99 22.53 28.79
C ILE A 286 -41.50 22.41 30.23
N LEU A 287 -40.60 22.36 31.23
CA LEU A 287 -40.98 22.28 32.64
C LEU A 287 -41.40 23.64 33.22
N VAL A 288 -40.71 24.72 32.86
CA VAL A 288 -40.89 26.05 33.46
C VAL A 288 -42.10 26.79 32.86
N VAL A 289 -42.33 26.67 31.55
CA VAL A 289 -43.44 27.38 30.86
C VAL A 289 -44.83 27.05 31.43
N PRO A 290 -45.19 25.78 31.70
CA PRO A 290 -46.45 25.44 32.35
C PRO A 290 -46.54 25.94 33.79
N LEU A 291 -45.43 25.95 34.52
CA LEU A 291 -45.37 26.42 35.91
C LEU A 291 -45.65 27.93 35.97
N MET A 292 -45.00 28.72 35.09
CA MET A 292 -45.23 30.16 34.98
C MET A 292 -46.67 30.50 34.62
N ARG A 293 -47.32 29.72 33.74
CA ARG A 293 -48.75 29.87 33.43
C ARG A 293 -49.65 29.64 34.64
N LYS A 294 -49.25 28.80 35.60
CA LYS A 294 -50.02 28.50 36.82
C LYS A 294 -49.92 29.60 37.87
N PHE A 295 -48.83 30.37 37.90
CA PHE A 295 -48.64 31.49 38.84
C PHE A 295 -49.22 32.83 38.34
N ASN A 296 -49.45 32.99 37.04
CA ASN A 296 -50.07 34.18 36.44
C ASN A 296 -51.62 34.14 36.38
N LEU A 297 -52.27 33.10 36.93
CA LEU A 297 -53.74 32.96 36.98
C LEU A 297 -54.31 33.39 38.35
N ARG A 298 -53.76 34.44 38.97
CA ARG A 298 -54.31 35.03 40.19
C ARG A 298 -54.44 36.55 40.08
#